data_AF-A0AAV0XYE5-F1
#
_entry.id   AF-A0AAV0XYE5-F1
#
_cell.length_a   1.000
_cell.length_b   1.000
_cell.length_c   1.000
_cell.angle_alpha   90.00
_cell.angle_beta   90.00
_cell.angle_gamma   90.00
#
_symmetry.space_group_name_H-M   'P 1'
#
loop_
_entity.id
_entity.type
_entity.pdbx_description
1 polymer ?
#
loop_
_entity_poly.entity_id
_entity_poly.type
_entity_poly.pdbx_seq_one_letter_code
_entity_poly.pdbx_strand_id
1 'polypeptide(L)'
;MDNWLERPNNYEPETYTEIGGLTSSIRNSLTNHENSSTACMNNDECMEIWNILKSWKLECVYQTCIDKFIDIEVLKYMKYRHVEKLLANFPLGIQIKFEKYVNEYQKKQEEQLYGSLLETKSIPSTSTQNVVSSNSSTNDLPGNCFDLSKILTLSTQGPLIVEYYYKQKHMNESCRTLLVEIIINDLIKRNQTMTINLSNNIANAIVLSFPSEIKDVYFLRDVSCKAPKGKLYSKYFNTMNRLLSVGLKLTSKTHDHNKIIICRSEDQLNYSLDIEPDSEDLCVNLQDPDLTWPEVESTWKKTTNFRLQYIKNKNTASIFKKWIQLTQPMDYKLVEIDFCHIYPNFKNLSAKFEIKSSLLLNIFDERIKDNASKILLNQLKESSYSCENGKNLTIFYLLHSLFIPTSKKKNYLRQRKKIFH
;
A
#
# COMPACT_ATOMS: atom_id res chain seq x y z
N MET A 1 5.67 48.52 -52.13
CA MET A 1 4.68 49.48 -51.62
C MET A 1 4.21 49.05 -50.25
N ASP A 2 4.61 49.62 -49.13
CA ASP A 2 5.74 50.42 -48.67
C ASP A 2 5.51 50.50 -47.15
N ASN A 3 6.39 49.91 -46.34
CA ASN A 3 7.42 50.59 -45.54
C ASN A 3 6.92 51.73 -44.65
N TRP A 4 7.00 51.51 -43.33
CA TRP A 4 7.45 52.45 -42.29
C TRP A 4 8.08 51.56 -41.18
N LEU A 5 9.41 51.39 -41.02
CA LEU A 5 10.44 52.30 -40.45
C LEU A 5 9.98 52.88 -39.09
N GLU A 6 10.61 52.66 -37.93
CA GLU A 6 12.04 52.81 -37.56
C GLU A 6 12.42 52.06 -36.25
N ARG A 7 13.72 51.76 -36.08
CA ARG A 7 14.45 51.27 -34.87
C ARG A 7 15.23 52.46 -34.23
N PRO A 8 16.28 52.32 -33.35
CA PRO A 8 16.62 51.45 -32.20
C PRO A 8 17.14 52.25 -30.95
N ASN A 9 17.50 51.58 -29.84
CA ASN A 9 18.75 51.75 -29.02
C ASN A 9 18.59 51.08 -27.64
N ASN A 10 19.40 50.07 -27.28
CA ASN A 10 20.71 50.13 -26.60
C ASN A 10 20.70 50.88 -25.25
N TYR A 11 20.93 50.19 -24.14
CA TYR A 11 22.12 50.32 -23.28
C TYR A 11 22.10 49.34 -22.08
N GLU A 12 23.31 48.95 -21.69
CA GLU A 12 23.73 47.87 -20.79
C GLU A 12 23.90 48.35 -19.31
N PRO A 13 24.44 47.55 -18.35
CA PRO A 13 24.07 47.54 -16.93
C PRO A 13 24.95 48.40 -16.01
N GLU A 14 24.50 48.63 -14.78
CA GLU A 14 25.31 49.26 -13.72
C GLU A 14 25.60 48.31 -12.53
N THR A 15 26.88 48.26 -12.18
CA THR A 15 27.51 47.72 -10.98
C THR A 15 28.04 48.86 -10.12
N TYR A 16 27.87 48.87 -8.79
CA TYR A 16 28.74 49.47 -7.73
C TYR A 16 28.20 48.95 -6.36
N THR A 17 28.85 48.13 -5.52
CA THR A 17 30.08 48.18 -4.69
C THR A 17 30.03 49.07 -3.43
N GLU A 18 29.93 48.41 -2.25
CA GLU A 18 30.45 48.64 -0.86
C GLU A 18 30.33 50.04 -0.19
N ILE A 19 30.29 50.27 1.14
CA ILE A 19 31.15 49.79 2.27
C ILE A 19 30.47 50.09 3.63
N GLY A 20 30.73 49.24 4.64
CA GLY A 20 30.84 49.60 6.09
C GLY A 20 29.88 48.83 7.01
N GLY A 21 30.25 48.07 8.05
CA GLY A 21 31.50 47.80 8.74
C GLY A 21 31.21 47.70 10.25
N LEU A 22 31.46 46.55 10.90
CA LEU A 22 32.07 46.36 12.23
C LEU A 22 31.95 44.91 12.74
N THR A 23 33.12 44.26 12.91
CA THR A 23 33.57 43.37 14.03
C THR A 23 32.66 42.23 14.52
N SER A 24 33.08 40.98 14.71
CA SER A 24 34.36 40.49 15.24
C SER A 24 34.63 39.02 14.87
N SER A 25 35.92 38.72 14.77
CA SER A 25 36.57 37.44 14.51
C SER A 25 36.44 36.46 15.69
N ILE A 26 36.41 35.16 15.43
CA ILE A 26 37.49 34.20 15.75
C ILE A 26 37.01 32.76 15.47
N ARG A 27 37.73 32.13 14.54
CA ARG A 27 37.81 30.69 14.31
C ARG A 27 38.61 30.06 15.45
N ASN A 28 38.18 28.94 16.01
CA ASN A 28 39.09 27.98 16.66
C ASN A 28 38.65 26.53 16.42
N SER A 29 39.59 25.77 15.84
CA SER A 29 39.69 24.31 15.90
C SER A 29 39.98 23.83 17.34
N LEU A 30 40.12 22.50 17.52
CA LEU A 30 40.45 21.70 18.73
C LEU A 30 39.19 21.02 19.30
N THR A 31 39.13 19.76 19.74
CA THR A 31 40.08 18.66 19.97
C THR A 31 39.26 17.42 20.37
N ASN A 32 39.83 16.23 20.19
CA ASN A 32 39.38 14.98 20.82
C ASN A 32 39.56 14.99 22.36
N HIS A 33 38.83 14.07 23.03
CA HIS A 33 38.82 13.70 24.47
C HIS A 33 38.02 14.68 25.36
N GLU A 34 37.10 14.28 26.25
CA GLU A 34 37.04 13.10 27.12
C GLU A 34 35.59 12.66 27.44
N ASN A 35 35.47 11.39 27.84
CA ASN A 35 34.28 10.74 28.36
C ASN A 35 33.66 11.53 29.55
N SER A 36 32.47 12.08 29.35
CA SER A 36 31.54 12.34 30.45
C SER A 36 30.44 11.30 30.33
N SER A 37 30.54 10.24 31.14
CA SER A 37 29.47 9.27 31.32
C SER A 37 28.27 9.98 31.94
N THR A 38 27.37 10.50 31.11
CA THR A 38 26.01 10.80 31.52
C THR A 38 25.42 9.49 32.03
N ALA A 39 25.32 9.37 33.35
CA ALA A 39 24.68 8.23 33.99
C ALA A 39 23.29 8.09 33.36
N CYS A 40 23.11 7.06 32.54
CA CYS A 40 21.83 6.69 31.96
C CYS A 40 21.33 5.49 32.75
N MET A 41 20.01 5.46 33.02
CA MET A 41 19.40 4.26 33.59
C MET A 41 19.65 3.08 32.65
N ASN A 42 19.94 1.91 33.21
CA ASN A 42 20.15 0.72 32.42
C ASN A 42 18.85 0.36 31.67
N ASN A 43 18.98 -0.18 30.46
CA ASN A 43 17.85 -0.48 29.58
C ASN A 43 16.91 -1.54 30.20
N ASP A 44 17.46 -2.46 30.99
CA ASP A 44 16.70 -3.48 31.71
C ASP A 44 15.85 -2.87 32.84
N GLU A 45 16.38 -1.90 33.57
CA GLU A 45 15.68 -1.18 34.65
C GLU A 45 14.56 -0.30 34.10
N CYS A 46 14.79 0.34 32.95
CA CYS A 46 13.77 1.11 32.23
C CYS A 46 12.57 0.21 31.86
N MET A 47 12.84 -1.01 31.41
CA MET A 47 11.82 -1.98 31.03
C MET A 47 11.03 -2.50 32.24
N GLU A 48 11.68 -2.72 33.38
CA GLU A 48 10.99 -3.10 34.61
C GLU A 48 10.06 -2.00 35.12
N ILE A 49 10.52 -0.75 35.13
CA ILE A 49 9.69 0.41 35.51
C ILE A 49 8.51 0.58 34.56
N TRP A 50 8.72 0.44 33.24
CA TRP A 50 7.64 0.47 32.26
C TRP A 50 6.56 -0.58 32.55
N ASN A 51 6.98 -1.82 32.83
CA ASN A 51 6.05 -2.91 33.11
C ASN A 51 5.25 -2.69 34.41
N ILE A 52 5.89 -2.16 35.46
CA ILE A 52 5.21 -1.80 36.71
C ILE A 52 4.17 -0.72 36.46
N LEU A 53 4.55 0.39 35.82
CA LEU A 53 3.64 1.52 35.56
C LEU A 53 2.50 1.13 34.62
N LYS A 54 2.77 0.25 33.65
CA LYS A 54 1.74 -0.34 32.78
C LYS A 54 0.75 -1.21 33.56
N SER A 55 1.22 -1.98 34.54
CA SER A 55 0.34 -2.75 35.42
C SER A 55 -0.59 -1.86 36.26
N TRP A 56 -0.15 -0.64 36.59
CA TRP A 56 -0.91 0.36 37.33
C TRP A 56 -1.81 1.25 36.43
N LYS A 57 -1.70 1.10 35.10
CA LYS A 57 -2.33 1.97 34.09
C LYS A 57 -1.90 3.43 34.24
N LEU A 58 -0.62 3.65 34.54
CA LEU A 58 0.01 4.96 34.77
C LEU A 58 1.23 5.16 33.84
N GLU A 59 1.13 4.71 32.59
CA GLU A 59 2.20 4.85 31.58
C GLU A 59 2.53 6.31 31.29
N CYS A 60 1.58 7.23 31.52
CA CYS A 60 1.78 8.67 31.35
C CYS A 60 2.86 9.25 32.27
N VAL A 61 3.20 8.57 33.36
CA VAL A 61 4.22 9.00 34.33
C VAL A 61 5.62 8.48 33.96
N TYR A 62 5.70 7.52 33.02
CA TYR A 62 6.95 6.81 32.69
C TYR A 62 8.10 7.75 32.33
N GLN A 63 7.88 8.70 31.41
CA GLN A 63 8.93 9.60 30.99
C GLN A 63 9.45 10.44 32.16
N THR A 64 8.57 10.88 33.06
CA THR A 64 8.94 11.63 34.27
C THR A 64 9.73 10.77 35.26
N CYS A 65 9.42 9.47 35.38
CA CYS A 65 10.22 8.53 36.18
C CYS A 65 11.63 8.37 35.59
N ILE A 66 11.78 8.21 34.28
CA ILE A 66 13.08 8.05 33.62
C ILE A 66 13.90 9.34 33.71
N ASP A 67 13.29 10.49 33.41
CA ASP A 67 13.96 11.81 33.47
C ASP A 67 14.45 12.17 34.88
N LYS A 68 13.86 11.55 35.91
CA LYS A 68 14.22 11.73 37.33
C LYS A 68 14.94 10.54 37.94
N PHE A 69 15.40 9.59 37.13
CA PHE A 69 16.18 8.44 37.57
C PHE A 69 15.47 7.60 38.64
N ILE A 70 14.17 7.38 38.47
CA ILE A 70 13.40 6.51 39.35
C ILE A 70 13.54 5.06 38.87
N ASP A 71 14.51 4.36 39.43
CA ASP A 71 14.69 2.92 39.28
C ASP A 71 13.85 2.12 40.30
N ILE A 72 13.95 0.79 40.24
CA ILE A 72 13.21 -0.14 41.10
C ILE A 72 13.61 0.00 42.56
N GLU A 73 14.87 0.31 42.83
CA GLU A 73 15.39 0.49 44.18
C GLU A 73 14.87 1.79 44.79
N VAL A 74 14.89 2.89 44.04
CA VAL A 74 14.32 4.18 44.41
C VAL A 74 12.82 4.07 44.67
N LEU A 75 12.10 3.26 43.88
CA LEU A 75 10.66 3.02 44.06
C LEU A 75 10.36 2.32 45.41
N LYS A 76 11.26 1.45 45.91
CA LYS A 76 11.12 0.79 47.23
C LYS A 76 11.21 1.77 48.39
N TYR A 77 12.00 2.83 48.26
CA TYR A 77 12.22 3.83 49.31
C TYR A 77 11.40 5.12 49.12
N MET A 78 10.59 5.18 48.08
CA MET A 78 9.80 6.36 47.73
C MET A 78 8.74 6.64 48.82
N LYS A 79 8.68 7.90 49.28
CA LYS A 79 7.74 8.39 50.30
C LYS A 79 6.80 9.43 49.69
N TYR A 80 5.69 9.73 50.38
CA TYR A 80 4.70 10.74 49.98
C TYR A 80 5.33 12.04 49.45
N ARG A 81 6.23 12.64 50.22
CA ARG A 81 6.95 13.88 49.85
C ARG A 81 7.79 13.79 48.56
N HIS A 82 8.18 12.59 48.15
CA HIS A 82 8.91 12.37 46.90
C HIS A 82 7.95 12.24 45.72
N VAL A 83 6.78 11.61 45.93
CA VAL A 83 5.72 11.50 44.92
C VAL A 83 5.19 12.89 44.56
N GLU A 84 4.94 13.74 45.56
CA GLU A 84 4.47 15.11 45.36
C GLU A 84 5.47 15.94 44.54
N LYS A 85 6.78 15.78 44.80
CA LYS A 85 7.84 16.44 44.04
C LYS A 85 8.02 15.87 42.63
N LEU A 86 7.91 14.56 42.47
CA LEU A 86 8.06 13.87 41.18
C LEU A 86 6.91 14.24 40.23
N LEU A 87 5.69 14.34 40.77
CA LEU A 87 4.46 14.49 39.99
C LEU A 87 3.80 15.86 40.12
N ALA A 88 4.55 16.89 40.52
CA ALA A 88 4.04 18.25 40.71
C ALA A 88 3.31 18.81 39.46
N ASN A 89 3.69 18.37 38.27
CA ASN A 89 3.11 18.80 36.99
C ASN A 89 1.92 17.93 36.52
N PHE A 90 1.54 16.91 37.29
CA PHE A 90 0.44 16.02 36.96
C PHE A 90 -0.83 16.37 37.75
N PRO A 91 -2.03 16.10 37.20
CA PRO A 91 -3.27 16.29 37.93
C PRO A 91 -3.29 15.53 39.26
N LEU A 92 -3.88 16.11 40.30
CA LEU A 92 -3.94 15.53 41.66
C LEU A 92 -4.44 14.07 41.67
N GLY A 93 -5.39 13.72 40.80
CA GLY A 93 -5.89 12.35 40.69
C GLY A 93 -4.86 11.32 40.19
N ILE A 94 -3.86 11.75 39.41
CA ILE A 94 -2.73 10.90 39.01
C ILE A 94 -1.75 10.75 40.17
N GLN A 95 -1.50 11.84 40.91
CA GLN A 95 -0.61 11.82 42.09
C GLN A 95 -1.13 10.84 43.15
N ILE A 96 -2.42 10.93 43.50
CA ILE A 96 -3.08 10.05 44.48
C ILE A 96 -3.04 8.58 44.02
N LYS A 97 -3.30 8.31 42.72
CA LYS A 97 -3.26 6.94 42.18
C LYS A 97 -1.85 6.36 42.21
N PHE A 98 -0.87 7.15 41.78
CA PHE A 98 0.53 6.73 41.77
C PHE A 98 1.01 6.42 43.19
N GLU A 99 0.72 7.31 44.14
CA GLU A 99 1.03 7.11 45.56
C GLU A 99 0.42 5.81 46.10
N LYS A 100 -0.88 5.58 45.85
CA LYS A 100 -1.57 4.36 46.27
C LYS A 100 -0.86 3.11 45.75
N TYR A 101 -0.52 3.08 44.46
CA TYR A 101 0.09 1.89 43.86
C TYR A 101 1.55 1.68 44.28
N VAL A 102 2.31 2.75 44.52
CA VAL A 102 3.66 2.64 45.11
C VAL A 102 3.59 2.02 46.50
N ASN A 103 2.64 2.45 47.34
CA ASN A 103 2.43 1.88 48.68
C ASN A 103 1.99 0.41 48.62
N GLU A 104 1.08 0.05 47.71
CA GLU A 104 0.66 -1.35 47.51
C GLU A 104 1.82 -2.23 47.01
N TYR A 105 2.69 -1.69 46.15
CA TYR A 105 3.87 -2.39 45.65
C TYR A 105 4.89 -2.64 46.75
N GLN A 106 5.17 -1.65 47.59
CA GLN A 106 6.08 -1.79 48.74
C GLN A 106 5.59 -2.86 49.72
N LYS A 107 4.28 -2.86 50.05
CA LYS A 107 3.68 -3.89 50.94
C LYS A 107 3.80 -5.31 50.38
N LYS A 108 3.53 -5.50 49.08
CA LYS A 108 3.66 -6.81 48.42
C LYS A 108 5.09 -7.35 48.45
N GLN A 109 6.09 -6.47 48.37
CA GLN A 109 7.49 -6.85 48.44
C GLN A 109 7.89 -7.26 49.86
N GLU A 110 7.38 -6.58 50.89
CA GLU A 110 7.59 -6.94 52.29
C GLU A 110 6.94 -8.29 52.66
N GLU A 111 5.74 -8.57 52.15
CA GLU A 111 5.03 -9.85 52.37
C GLU A 111 5.75 -11.05 51.72
N GLN A 112 6.39 -10.87 50.56
CA GLN A 112 7.16 -11.91 49.87
C GLN A 112 8.46 -12.27 50.59
N LEU A 113 9.07 -11.32 51.30
CA LEU A 113 10.27 -11.56 52.10
C LEU A 113 9.99 -12.41 53.36
N TYR A 114 8.79 -12.28 53.95
CA TYR A 114 8.38 -13.10 55.10
C TYR A 114 7.90 -14.51 54.72
N GLY A 115 7.33 -14.69 53.52
CA GLY A 115 6.86 -16.00 53.03
C GLY A 115 7.97 -17.00 52.65
N SER A 116 9.15 -16.52 52.28
CA SER A 116 10.28 -17.35 51.81
C SER A 116 11.04 -18.09 52.94
N LEU A 117 10.78 -17.77 54.21
CA LEU A 117 11.48 -18.37 55.36
C LEU A 117 10.90 -19.70 55.86
N LEU A 118 9.75 -20.17 55.35
CA LEU A 118 9.04 -21.33 55.93
C LEU A 118 8.89 -22.59 55.06
N GLU A 119 9.34 -22.62 53.80
CA GLU A 119 9.18 -23.82 52.96
C GLU A 119 10.51 -24.40 52.49
N THR A 120 11.23 -25.05 53.41
CA THR A 120 12.15 -26.13 53.07
C THR A 120 11.96 -27.30 54.03
N LYS A 121 11.12 -28.26 53.64
CA LYS A 121 11.25 -29.69 53.99
C LYS A 121 10.24 -30.53 53.22
N SER A 122 10.75 -31.30 52.27
CA SER A 122 10.49 -32.74 52.00
C SER A 122 10.24 -33.10 50.53
N ILE A 123 10.71 -34.32 50.21
CA ILE A 123 11.11 -34.87 48.90
C ILE A 123 10.00 -35.82 48.33
N PRO A 124 10.18 -36.57 47.21
CA PRO A 124 9.22 -36.64 46.11
C PRO A 124 8.43 -37.97 46.07
N SER A 125 7.44 -38.10 45.19
CA SER A 125 6.83 -39.40 44.87
C SER A 125 6.39 -39.48 43.40
N THR A 126 6.86 -40.55 42.78
CA THR A 126 6.67 -41.05 41.41
C THR A 126 5.23 -41.49 41.14
N SER A 127 4.73 -41.38 39.89
CA SER A 127 4.20 -42.52 39.09
C SER A 127 3.29 -42.09 37.91
N THR A 128 3.70 -42.54 36.72
CA THR A 128 2.90 -43.15 35.62
C THR A 128 1.94 -42.33 34.76
N GLN A 129 2.18 -42.47 33.45
CA GLN A 129 1.37 -42.01 32.31
C GLN A 129 -0.04 -42.63 32.28
N ASN A 130 -1.03 -41.86 31.85
CA ASN A 130 -1.96 -42.30 30.81
C ASN A 130 -2.71 -41.13 30.15
N VAL A 131 -2.89 -41.31 28.85
CA VAL A 131 -3.54 -40.43 27.86
C VAL A 131 -5.05 -40.47 28.01
N VAL A 132 -5.72 -39.31 28.07
CA VAL A 132 -7.07 -39.09 27.51
C VAL A 132 -7.18 -37.65 27.00
N SER A 133 -7.59 -37.53 25.74
CA SER A 133 -8.03 -36.30 25.09
C SER A 133 -9.29 -35.72 25.71
N SER A 134 -9.34 -34.40 25.92
CA SER A 134 -10.61 -33.67 25.98
C SER A 134 -10.42 -32.21 25.59
N ASN A 135 -11.20 -31.80 24.58
CA ASN A 135 -11.43 -30.43 24.19
C ASN A 135 -11.98 -29.60 25.36
N SER A 136 -11.51 -28.36 25.53
CA SER A 136 -12.29 -27.31 26.20
C SER A 136 -11.86 -25.91 25.72
N SER A 137 -12.77 -25.35 24.92
CA SER A 137 -13.18 -23.96 24.74
C SER A 137 -12.53 -22.86 25.60
N THR A 138 -12.03 -21.83 24.90
CA THR A 138 -12.25 -20.39 25.14
C THR A 138 -12.27 -19.87 26.58
N ASN A 139 -11.21 -19.15 26.95
CA ASN A 139 -11.30 -17.96 27.80
C ASN A 139 -10.34 -16.89 27.26
N ASP A 140 -10.89 -15.69 27.08
CA ASP A 140 -10.34 -14.57 26.31
C ASP A 140 -9.03 -13.98 26.89
N LEU A 141 -7.99 -13.99 26.06
CA LEU A 141 -6.73 -13.24 26.24
C LEU A 141 -6.85 -11.87 25.55
N PRO A 142 -6.58 -10.74 26.22
CA PRO A 142 -6.52 -9.46 25.53
C PRO A 142 -5.15 -9.29 24.84
N GLY A 143 -5.15 -9.40 23.51
CA GLY A 143 -4.29 -8.60 22.63
C GLY A 143 -2.98 -9.22 22.16
N ASN A 144 -3.04 -9.92 21.01
CA ASN A 144 -1.93 -10.38 20.18
C ASN A 144 -0.78 -9.35 20.07
N CYS A 145 0.31 -9.52 20.84
CA CYS A 145 1.49 -8.66 20.77
C CYS A 145 2.26 -8.94 19.47
N PHE A 146 2.55 -7.90 18.69
CA PHE A 146 3.31 -8.02 17.45
C PHE A 146 4.81 -8.18 17.77
N ASP A 147 5.35 -9.37 17.54
CA ASP A 147 6.77 -9.68 17.76
C ASP A 147 7.54 -9.66 16.44
N LEU A 148 8.29 -8.57 16.21
CA LEU A 148 9.10 -8.37 15.01
C LEU A 148 10.25 -9.37 14.92
N SER A 149 10.86 -9.74 16.05
CA SER A 149 12.02 -10.64 16.08
C SER A 149 11.65 -12.04 15.57
N LYS A 150 10.48 -12.54 15.99
CA LYS A 150 9.91 -13.81 15.52
C LYS A 150 9.59 -13.78 14.02
N ILE A 151 9.08 -12.67 13.51
CA ILE A 151 8.75 -12.52 12.08
C ILE A 151 10.02 -12.54 11.23
N LEU A 152 11.07 -11.85 11.68
CA LEU A 152 12.34 -11.81 10.98
C LEU A 152 13.05 -13.17 10.99
N THR A 153 13.07 -13.86 12.13
CA THR A 153 13.71 -15.18 12.24
C THR A 153 13.01 -16.27 11.42
N LEU A 154 11.68 -16.20 11.30
CA LEU A 154 10.90 -17.14 10.46
C LEU A 154 11.00 -16.86 8.95
N SER A 155 11.52 -15.70 8.56
CA SER A 155 11.70 -15.31 7.16
C SER A 155 13.07 -15.74 6.64
N THR A 156 13.13 -16.21 5.39
CA THR A 156 14.40 -16.56 4.74
C THR A 156 15.32 -15.35 4.53
N GLN A 157 14.76 -14.14 4.46
CA GLN A 157 15.49 -12.89 4.19
C GLN A 157 15.62 -11.99 5.43
N GLY A 158 14.92 -12.31 6.53
CA GLY A 158 14.93 -11.49 7.74
C GLY A 158 16.30 -11.42 8.44
N PRO A 159 17.01 -12.55 8.63
CA PRO A 159 18.35 -12.52 9.23
C PRO A 159 19.36 -11.67 8.44
N LEU A 160 19.23 -11.64 7.12
CA LEU A 160 20.11 -10.84 6.25
C LEU A 160 19.92 -9.33 6.48
N ILE A 161 18.69 -8.89 6.75
CA ILE A 161 18.40 -7.49 7.11
C ILE A 161 19.04 -7.14 8.45
N VAL A 162 18.89 -8.04 9.42
CA VAL A 162 19.45 -7.86 10.77
C VAL A 162 20.98 -7.78 10.71
N GLU A 163 21.62 -8.70 9.98
CA GLU A 163 23.07 -8.71 9.79
C GLU A 163 23.56 -7.45 9.06
N TYR A 164 22.88 -7.03 8.00
CA TYR A 164 23.18 -5.78 7.29
C TYR A 164 23.13 -4.59 8.24
N TYR A 165 22.10 -4.50 9.08
CA TYR A 165 21.95 -3.42 10.05
C TYR A 165 23.06 -3.41 11.10
N TYR A 166 23.44 -4.58 11.64
CA TYR A 166 24.53 -4.66 12.63
C TYR A 166 25.87 -4.20 12.04
N LYS A 167 26.11 -4.47 10.75
CA LYS A 167 27.32 -4.04 10.03
C LYS A 167 27.31 -2.54 9.72
N GLN A 168 26.19 -2.00 9.23
CA GLN A 168 26.13 -0.63 8.69
C GLN A 168 25.56 0.41 9.67
N LYS A 169 24.93 -0.03 10.76
CA LYS A 169 24.22 0.79 11.77
C LYS A 169 23.08 1.67 11.24
N HIS A 170 22.71 1.52 9.98
CA HIS A 170 21.58 2.18 9.33
C HIS A 170 20.98 1.26 8.25
N MET A 171 19.69 1.40 7.95
CA MET A 171 19.08 0.69 6.81
C MET A 171 19.14 1.54 5.54
N ASN A 172 19.27 0.88 4.39
CA ASN A 172 19.05 1.50 3.09
C ASN A 172 17.60 1.28 2.62
N GLU A 173 17.18 2.01 1.58
CA GLU A 173 15.81 1.98 1.07
C GLU A 173 15.35 0.59 0.59
N SER A 174 16.25 -0.21 0.05
CA SER A 174 15.99 -1.60 -0.37
C SER A 174 15.70 -2.49 0.83
N CYS A 175 16.51 -2.41 1.89
CA CYS A 175 16.31 -3.12 3.15
C CYS A 175 15.00 -2.72 3.82
N ARG A 176 14.64 -1.43 3.83
CA ARG A 176 13.36 -0.94 4.40
C ARG A 176 12.16 -1.53 3.65
N THR A 177 12.24 -1.57 2.32
CA THR A 177 11.19 -2.13 1.48
C THR A 177 11.03 -3.63 1.70
N LEU A 178 12.14 -4.36 1.81
CA LEU A 178 12.15 -5.79 2.07
C LEU A 178 11.62 -6.12 3.47
N LEU A 179 12.00 -5.36 4.50
CA LEU A 179 11.49 -5.47 5.86
C LEU A 179 9.96 -5.34 5.89
N VAL A 180 9.43 -4.28 5.27
CA VAL A 180 7.99 -4.04 5.18
C VAL A 180 7.27 -5.19 4.45
N GLU A 181 7.87 -5.73 3.40
CA GLU A 181 7.31 -6.85 2.65
C GLU A 181 7.25 -8.14 3.48
N ILE A 182 8.31 -8.46 4.23
CA ILE A 182 8.34 -9.61 5.14
C ILE A 182 7.20 -9.51 6.17
N ILE A 183 7.07 -8.34 6.79
CA ILE A 183 6.03 -8.09 7.81
C ILE A 183 4.63 -8.26 7.22
N ILE A 184 4.36 -7.65 6.06
CA ILE A 184 3.02 -7.72 5.43
C ILE A 184 2.68 -9.14 4.99
N ASN A 185 3.65 -9.89 4.46
CA ASN A 185 3.43 -11.27 4.06
C ASN A 185 3.10 -12.16 5.26
N ASP A 186 3.75 -11.95 6.41
CA ASP A 186 3.41 -12.65 7.65
C ASP A 186 2.01 -12.31 8.15
N LEU A 187 1.62 -11.02 8.15
CA LEU A 187 0.26 -10.60 8.53
C LEU A 187 -0.81 -11.23 7.63
N ILE A 188 -0.57 -11.26 6.32
CA ILE A 188 -1.48 -11.88 5.35
C ILE A 188 -1.58 -13.39 5.61
N LYS A 189 -0.46 -14.06 5.88
CA LYS A 189 -0.40 -15.50 6.20
C LYS A 189 -1.18 -15.82 7.48
N ARG A 190 -1.15 -14.94 8.48
CA ARG A 190 -1.94 -15.04 9.72
C ARG A 190 -3.39 -14.57 9.58
N ASN A 191 -3.81 -14.15 8.39
CA ASN A 191 -5.11 -13.54 8.12
C ASN A 191 -5.44 -12.34 9.01
N GLN A 192 -4.42 -11.63 9.50
CA GLN A 192 -4.60 -10.45 10.34
C GLN A 192 -4.80 -9.21 9.46
N THR A 193 -5.86 -8.45 9.74
CA THR A 193 -6.16 -7.21 9.02
C THR A 193 -5.31 -6.06 9.53
N MET A 194 -4.77 -5.25 8.61
CA MET A 194 -4.03 -4.05 9.00
C MET A 194 -5.00 -2.99 9.53
N THR A 195 -4.84 -2.66 10.81
CA THR A 195 -5.50 -1.52 11.45
C THR A 195 -4.51 -0.38 11.65
N ILE A 196 -5.02 0.82 11.91
CA ILE A 196 -4.17 1.98 12.18
C ILE A 196 -3.35 1.77 13.47
N ASN A 197 -3.96 1.17 14.50
CA ASN A 197 -3.27 0.86 15.75
C ASN A 197 -2.16 -0.19 15.54
N LEU A 198 -2.46 -1.24 14.75
CA LEU A 198 -1.46 -2.25 14.41
C LEU A 198 -0.30 -1.65 13.63
N SER A 199 -0.57 -0.78 12.66
CA SER A 199 0.49 -0.10 11.88
C SER A 199 1.40 0.74 12.77
N ASN A 200 0.81 1.46 13.73
CA ASN A 200 1.56 2.24 14.72
C ASN A 200 2.42 1.35 15.62
N ASN A 201 1.88 0.22 16.09
CA ASN A 201 2.60 -0.73 16.93
C ASN A 201 3.77 -1.38 16.17
N ILE A 202 3.57 -1.74 14.90
CA ILE A 202 4.62 -2.28 14.04
C ILE A 202 5.72 -1.23 13.83
N ALA A 203 5.35 0.02 13.53
CA ALA A 203 6.34 1.08 13.35
C ALA A 203 7.15 1.34 14.63
N ASN A 204 6.52 1.32 15.80
CA ASN A 204 7.23 1.38 17.08
C ASN A 204 8.18 0.19 17.26
N ALA A 205 7.73 -1.04 16.96
CA ALA A 205 8.57 -2.23 17.06
C ALA A 205 9.79 -2.19 16.11
N ILE A 206 9.63 -1.60 14.92
CA ILE A 206 10.73 -1.36 13.98
C ILE A 206 11.75 -0.40 14.59
N VAL A 207 11.32 0.75 15.11
CA VAL A 207 12.24 1.73 15.73
C VAL A 207 12.93 1.16 16.97
N LEU A 208 12.22 0.37 17.77
CA LEU A 208 12.81 -0.34 18.93
C LEU A 208 13.88 -1.36 18.49
N SER A 209 13.67 -2.04 17.36
CA SER A 209 14.63 -3.04 16.85
C SER A 209 15.77 -2.42 16.05
N PHE A 210 15.54 -1.24 15.46
CA PHE A 210 16.46 -0.52 14.59
C PHE A 210 16.46 0.97 14.98
N PRO A 211 17.23 1.38 16.02
CA PRO A 211 17.14 2.73 16.60
C PRO A 211 17.44 3.91 15.66
N SER A 212 18.16 3.67 14.56
CA SER A 212 18.44 4.69 13.54
C SER A 212 17.26 4.96 12.60
N GLU A 213 16.19 4.17 12.68
CA GLU A 213 15.04 4.29 11.79
C GLU A 213 14.04 5.33 12.27
N ILE A 214 13.43 6.02 11.31
CA ILE A 214 12.44 7.07 11.58
C ILE A 214 11.04 6.47 11.47
N LYS A 215 10.25 6.58 12.53
CA LYS A 215 8.88 6.04 12.60
C LYS A 215 8.00 6.46 11.42
N ASP A 216 8.07 7.72 11.02
CA ASP A 216 7.23 8.33 9.99
C ASP A 216 7.43 7.72 8.59
N VAL A 217 8.61 7.13 8.33
CA VAL A 217 8.87 6.37 7.09
C VAL A 217 7.92 5.17 6.98
N TYR A 218 7.58 4.57 8.12
CA TYR A 218 6.77 3.36 8.20
C TYR A 218 5.30 3.67 8.44
N PHE A 219 5.03 4.65 9.31
CA PHE A 219 3.68 5.03 9.69
C PHE A 219 3.63 6.47 10.22
N LEU A 220 2.80 7.30 9.59
CA LEU A 220 2.48 8.65 10.04
C LEU A 220 0.96 8.84 10.01
N ARG A 221 0.38 9.24 11.15
CA ARG A 221 -1.03 9.62 11.22
C ARG A 221 -1.13 11.14 11.19
N ASP A 222 -1.68 11.66 10.11
CA ASP A 222 -2.01 13.07 9.94
C ASP A 222 -3.49 13.27 10.27
N VAL A 223 -3.80 14.14 11.23
CA VAL A 223 -5.18 14.39 11.72
C VAL A 223 -6.05 14.97 10.59
N SER A 224 -5.45 15.59 9.59
CA SER A 224 -6.13 16.19 8.43
C SER A 224 -6.45 15.18 7.31
N CYS A 225 -5.83 13.99 7.31
CA CYS A 225 -5.95 13.02 6.22
C CYS A 225 -6.83 11.82 6.61
N LYS A 226 -7.76 11.42 5.73
CA LYS A 226 -8.62 10.24 5.93
C LYS A 226 -7.85 8.91 6.02
N ALA A 227 -6.63 8.84 5.47
CA ALA A 227 -5.80 7.64 5.47
C ALA A 227 -4.39 7.91 6.03
N PRO A 228 -3.83 7.00 6.86
CA PRO A 228 -2.45 7.13 7.34
C PRO A 228 -1.43 7.08 6.20
N LYS A 229 -0.35 7.85 6.34
CA LYS A 229 0.80 7.86 5.43
C LYS A 229 1.87 6.87 5.90
N GLY A 230 2.83 6.56 5.03
CA GLY A 230 3.94 5.64 5.31
C GLY A 230 3.86 4.29 4.57
N LYS A 231 4.95 3.53 4.63
CA LYS A 231 5.12 2.28 3.87
C LYS A 231 4.21 1.13 4.30
N LEU A 232 3.91 1.00 5.60
CA LEU A 232 3.19 -0.17 6.14
C LEU A 232 1.74 -0.23 5.66
N TYR A 233 1.00 0.86 5.88
CA TYR A 233 -0.42 0.91 5.59
C TYR A 233 -0.68 0.79 4.08
N SER A 234 0.03 1.60 3.28
CA SER A 234 -0.08 1.61 1.82
C SER A 234 0.29 0.26 1.19
N LYS A 235 1.44 -0.32 1.55
CA LYS A 235 1.88 -1.62 1.00
C LYS A 235 0.94 -2.75 1.40
N TYR A 236 0.35 -2.75 2.60
CA TYR A 236 -0.60 -3.79 3.00
C TYR A 236 -1.83 -3.80 2.11
N PHE A 237 -2.51 -2.66 1.96
CA PHE A 237 -3.73 -2.58 1.14
C PHE A 237 -3.42 -2.79 -0.35
N ASN A 238 -2.30 -2.29 -0.86
CA ASN A 238 -1.85 -2.57 -2.23
C ASN A 238 -1.59 -4.06 -2.45
N THR A 239 -0.97 -4.74 -1.48
CA THR A 239 -0.71 -6.18 -1.55
C THR A 239 -2.00 -6.99 -1.44
N MET A 240 -2.90 -6.61 -0.53
CA MET A 240 -4.21 -7.24 -0.39
C MET A 240 -5.04 -7.07 -1.66
N ASN A 241 -5.15 -5.86 -2.20
CA ASN A 241 -5.85 -5.58 -3.46
C ASN A 241 -5.24 -6.34 -4.63
N ARG A 242 -3.91 -6.45 -4.68
CA ARG A 242 -3.23 -7.31 -5.66
C ARG A 242 -3.68 -8.76 -5.51
N LEU A 243 -3.65 -9.32 -4.30
CA LEU A 243 -4.06 -10.71 -4.02
C LEU A 243 -5.54 -10.96 -4.34
N LEU A 244 -6.42 -10.01 -4.06
CA LEU A 244 -7.83 -10.03 -4.45
C LEU A 244 -7.98 -10.01 -5.97
N SER A 245 -7.25 -9.11 -6.66
CA SER A 245 -7.30 -8.97 -8.12
C SER A 245 -6.81 -10.23 -8.86
N VAL A 246 -5.86 -10.97 -8.27
CA VAL A 246 -5.39 -12.26 -8.82
C VAL A 246 -6.18 -13.46 -8.30
N GLY A 247 -7.19 -13.25 -7.45
CA GLY A 247 -8.08 -14.29 -6.94
C GLY A 247 -7.46 -15.26 -5.94
N LEU A 248 -6.35 -14.87 -5.28
CA LEU A 248 -5.66 -15.68 -4.26
C LEU A 248 -6.23 -15.49 -2.84
N LYS A 249 -7.14 -14.53 -2.65
CA LYS A 249 -7.88 -14.32 -1.39
C LYS A 249 -9.34 -14.04 -1.73
N LEU A 250 -10.28 -14.65 -1.02
CA LEU A 250 -11.72 -14.40 -1.18
C LEU A 250 -12.16 -13.27 -0.24
N THR A 251 -13.05 -12.41 -0.69
CA THR A 251 -13.75 -11.49 0.20
C THR A 251 -14.89 -12.27 0.87
N SER A 252 -15.07 -12.11 2.18
CA SER A 252 -16.15 -12.77 2.93
C SER A 252 -17.52 -12.10 2.74
N LYS A 253 -17.72 -11.37 1.63
CA LYS A 253 -19.02 -10.82 1.26
C LYS A 253 -19.62 -11.74 0.20
N THR A 254 -20.39 -12.71 0.67
CA THR A 254 -21.39 -13.41 -0.14
C THR A 254 -22.43 -12.40 -0.62
N HIS A 255 -22.26 -11.93 -1.85
CA HIS A 255 -23.40 -11.72 -2.72
C HIS A 255 -23.05 -12.42 -4.02
N ASP A 256 -23.79 -13.49 -4.30
CA ASP A 256 -23.92 -14.04 -5.64
C ASP A 256 -24.48 -12.93 -6.53
N HIS A 257 -23.60 -12.29 -7.28
CA HIS A 257 -23.93 -11.72 -8.57
C HIS A 257 -22.73 -11.99 -9.48
N ASN A 258 -23.03 -12.62 -10.61
CA ASN A 258 -22.18 -12.79 -11.79
C ASN A 258 -20.98 -11.84 -11.77
N LYS A 259 -19.78 -12.38 -11.55
CA LYS A 259 -18.54 -11.59 -11.61
C LYS A 259 -18.39 -11.00 -13.02
N ILE A 260 -18.88 -9.78 -13.16
CA ILE A 260 -18.50 -8.85 -14.22
C ILE A 260 -16.98 -8.76 -14.17
N ILE A 261 -16.37 -8.99 -15.32
CA ILE A 261 -14.93 -8.81 -15.51
C ILE A 261 -14.67 -7.31 -15.34
N ILE A 262 -14.12 -6.90 -14.19
CA ILE A 262 -13.73 -5.52 -13.96
C ILE A 262 -12.49 -5.23 -14.82
N CYS A 263 -12.72 -4.65 -16.00
CA CYS A 263 -11.68 -4.01 -16.79
C CYS A 263 -11.22 -2.73 -16.07
N ARG A 264 -9.91 -2.42 -16.13
CA ARG A 264 -9.27 -1.27 -15.45
C ARG A 264 -9.61 0.11 -16.05
N SER A 265 -10.82 0.25 -16.59
CA SER A 265 -11.36 1.48 -17.18
C SER A 265 -12.84 1.61 -16.80
N GLU A 266 -13.18 1.32 -15.55
CA GLU A 266 -14.51 1.56 -15.03
C GLU A 266 -14.56 2.94 -14.39
N ASP A 267 -14.32 3.95 -15.22
CA ASP A 267 -14.58 5.34 -14.87
C ASP A 267 -15.30 5.97 -16.07
N GLN A 268 -16.58 6.30 -15.87
CA GLN A 268 -17.48 7.15 -16.68
C GLN A 268 -18.50 6.55 -17.68
N LEU A 269 -18.51 5.25 -18.03
CA LEU A 269 -19.49 4.71 -19.02
C LEU A 269 -20.41 3.60 -18.47
N ASN A 270 -20.83 3.69 -17.20
CA ASN A 270 -22.00 2.94 -16.71
C ASN A 270 -23.31 3.65 -17.10
N TYR A 271 -23.48 3.91 -18.40
CA TYR A 271 -24.79 4.29 -18.93
C TYR A 271 -25.71 3.08 -18.81
N SER A 272 -26.84 3.26 -18.13
CA SER A 272 -27.99 2.38 -18.33
C SER A 272 -28.43 2.59 -19.77
N LEU A 273 -28.33 1.54 -20.58
CA LEU A 273 -28.81 1.56 -21.96
C LEU A 273 -30.27 1.14 -21.92
N ASP A 274 -31.17 2.05 -22.29
CA ASP A 274 -32.58 1.72 -22.43
C ASP A 274 -32.76 0.93 -23.71
N ILE A 275 -33.17 -0.34 -23.58
CA ILE A 275 -33.35 -1.25 -24.71
C ILE A 275 -34.48 -0.73 -25.58
N GLU A 276 -34.25 -0.63 -26.89
CA GLU A 276 -35.29 -0.22 -27.84
C GLU A 276 -36.39 -1.30 -27.92
N PRO A 277 -37.68 -0.93 -28.05
CA PRO A 277 -38.76 -1.90 -28.19
C PRO A 277 -38.54 -2.79 -29.43
N ASP A 278 -38.99 -4.04 -29.35
CA ASP A 278 -38.92 -5.04 -30.44
C ASP A 278 -37.49 -5.34 -30.95
N SER A 279 -36.46 -4.93 -30.21
CA SER A 279 -35.06 -5.12 -30.61
C SER A 279 -34.66 -6.57 -30.85
N GLU A 280 -35.23 -7.50 -30.09
CA GLU A 280 -34.95 -8.93 -30.25
C GLU A 280 -35.49 -9.44 -31.58
N ASP A 281 -36.74 -9.09 -31.93
CA ASP A 281 -37.38 -9.46 -33.20
C ASP A 281 -36.69 -8.78 -34.39
N LEU A 282 -36.35 -7.49 -34.27
CA LEU A 282 -35.58 -6.78 -35.29
C LEU A 282 -34.20 -7.40 -35.51
N CYS A 283 -33.55 -7.91 -34.47
CA CYS A 283 -32.27 -8.61 -34.59
C CYS A 283 -32.40 -9.98 -35.25
N VAL A 284 -33.56 -10.65 -35.21
CA VAL A 284 -33.78 -11.91 -35.95
C VAL A 284 -33.68 -11.65 -37.45
N ASN A 285 -34.19 -10.53 -37.93
CA ASN A 285 -34.13 -10.15 -39.34
C ASN A 285 -32.69 -9.96 -39.85
N LEU A 286 -31.72 -9.67 -38.98
CA LEU A 286 -30.31 -9.61 -39.36
C LEU A 286 -29.77 -10.97 -39.80
N GLN A 287 -30.40 -12.09 -39.43
CA GLN A 287 -29.96 -13.43 -39.85
C GLN A 287 -30.40 -13.81 -41.26
N ASP A 288 -31.22 -12.98 -41.91
CA ASP A 288 -31.65 -13.21 -43.29
C ASP A 288 -30.45 -13.11 -44.25
N PRO A 289 -30.14 -14.17 -45.02
CA PRO A 289 -29.03 -14.15 -45.97
C PRO A 289 -29.21 -13.17 -47.14
N ASP A 290 -30.45 -12.79 -47.46
CA ASP A 290 -30.77 -11.93 -48.60
C ASP A 290 -30.81 -10.43 -48.23
N LEU A 291 -30.47 -10.09 -46.97
CA LEU A 291 -30.53 -8.72 -46.48
C LEU A 291 -29.49 -7.82 -47.16
N THR A 292 -29.94 -6.70 -47.72
CA THR A 292 -29.04 -5.72 -48.34
C THR A 292 -28.31 -4.90 -47.29
N TRP A 293 -27.13 -4.38 -47.63
CA TRP A 293 -26.33 -3.61 -46.69
C TRP A 293 -27.03 -2.35 -46.11
N PRO A 294 -27.83 -1.59 -46.89
CA PRO A 294 -28.64 -0.50 -46.34
C PRO A 294 -29.67 -0.97 -45.31
N GLU A 295 -30.26 -2.15 -45.48
CA GLU A 295 -31.20 -2.75 -44.53
C GLU A 295 -30.50 -3.22 -43.26
N VAL A 296 -29.29 -3.79 -43.40
CA VAL A 296 -28.40 -4.09 -42.27
C VAL A 296 -28.12 -2.83 -41.47
N GLU A 297 -27.63 -1.76 -42.10
CA GLU A 297 -27.31 -0.49 -41.41
C GLU A 297 -28.54 0.13 -40.73
N SER A 298 -29.70 0.10 -41.39
CA SER A 298 -30.98 0.59 -40.85
C SER A 298 -31.39 -0.20 -39.61
N THR A 299 -31.35 -1.52 -39.67
CA THR A 299 -31.69 -2.40 -38.55
C THR A 299 -30.69 -2.24 -37.42
N TRP A 300 -29.39 -2.14 -37.74
CA TRP A 300 -28.31 -1.98 -36.78
C TRP A 300 -28.41 -0.70 -35.94
N LYS A 301 -28.87 0.40 -36.56
CA LYS A 301 -29.17 1.67 -35.89
C LYS A 301 -30.35 1.56 -34.93
N LYS A 302 -31.40 0.82 -35.30
CA LYS A 302 -32.61 0.65 -34.49
C LYS A 302 -32.39 -0.23 -33.25
N THR A 303 -31.37 -1.09 -33.27
CA THR A 303 -31.09 -2.06 -32.19
C THR A 303 -29.78 -1.74 -31.46
N THR A 304 -29.37 -0.47 -31.40
CA THR A 304 -28.03 -0.09 -30.95
C THR A 304 -27.83 -0.36 -29.47
N ASN A 305 -28.75 0.06 -28.61
CA ASN A 305 -28.66 -0.14 -27.16
C ASN A 305 -28.71 -1.62 -26.79
N PHE A 306 -29.66 -2.37 -27.36
CA PHE A 306 -29.75 -3.82 -27.17
C PHE A 306 -28.42 -4.53 -27.49
N ARG A 307 -27.81 -4.15 -28.61
CA ARG A 307 -26.59 -4.76 -29.11
C ARG A 307 -25.36 -4.35 -28.31
N LEU A 308 -25.22 -3.08 -27.98
CA LEU A 308 -24.16 -2.59 -27.08
C LEU A 308 -24.23 -3.24 -25.69
N GLN A 309 -25.44 -3.46 -25.16
CA GLN A 309 -25.61 -4.18 -23.90
C GLN A 309 -25.17 -5.65 -24.01
N TYR A 310 -25.44 -6.32 -25.12
CA TYR A 310 -24.93 -7.68 -25.34
C TYR A 310 -23.41 -7.68 -25.53
N ILE A 311 -22.83 -6.75 -26.31
CA ILE A 311 -21.38 -6.60 -26.49
C ILE A 311 -20.69 -6.41 -25.14
N LYS A 312 -21.22 -5.53 -24.28
CA LYS A 312 -20.67 -5.24 -22.95
C LYS A 312 -20.54 -6.48 -22.06
N ASN A 313 -21.45 -7.45 -22.22
CA ASN A 313 -21.59 -8.59 -21.32
C ASN A 313 -21.07 -9.93 -21.90
N LYS A 314 -20.57 -9.95 -23.13
CA LYS A 314 -20.20 -11.19 -23.83
C LYS A 314 -18.77 -11.14 -24.35
N ASN A 315 -18.19 -12.32 -24.61
CA ASN A 315 -16.85 -12.41 -25.16
C ASN A 315 -16.87 -12.24 -26.69
N THR A 316 -15.70 -11.92 -27.25
CA THR A 316 -15.49 -11.70 -28.68
C THR A 316 -16.03 -12.83 -29.57
N ALA A 317 -15.82 -14.09 -29.18
CA ALA A 317 -16.30 -15.24 -29.95
C ALA A 317 -17.84 -15.32 -29.99
N SER A 318 -18.52 -15.03 -28.89
CA SER A 318 -19.99 -15.04 -28.84
C SER A 318 -20.58 -13.87 -29.63
N ILE A 319 -19.91 -12.71 -29.60
CA ILE A 319 -20.29 -11.51 -30.35
C ILE A 319 -20.28 -11.81 -31.85
N PHE A 320 -19.16 -12.30 -32.40
CA PHE A 320 -19.07 -12.62 -33.83
C PHE A 320 -19.97 -13.78 -34.24
N LYS A 321 -20.25 -14.73 -33.35
CA LYS A 321 -21.22 -15.80 -33.62
C LYS A 321 -22.66 -15.29 -33.70
N LYS A 322 -23.03 -14.30 -32.86
CA LYS A 322 -24.38 -13.75 -32.85
C LYS A 322 -24.61 -12.76 -34.00
N TRP A 323 -23.61 -11.94 -34.33
CA TRP A 323 -23.70 -10.95 -35.39
C TRP A 323 -22.60 -11.17 -36.43
N ILE A 324 -22.92 -12.04 -37.39
CA ILE A 324 -22.03 -12.40 -38.49
C ILE A 324 -21.70 -11.20 -39.39
N GLN A 325 -22.51 -10.14 -39.37
CA GLN A 325 -22.29 -8.91 -40.14
C GLN A 325 -20.97 -8.22 -39.75
N LEU A 326 -20.52 -8.42 -38.51
CA LEU A 326 -19.21 -7.94 -38.03
C LEU A 326 -18.02 -8.72 -38.63
N THR A 327 -18.27 -9.73 -39.46
CA THR A 327 -17.23 -10.48 -40.19
C THR A 327 -17.21 -10.16 -41.68
N GLN A 328 -18.13 -9.31 -42.15
CA GLN A 328 -18.25 -8.92 -43.56
C GLN A 328 -17.36 -7.71 -43.89
N PRO A 329 -17.00 -7.47 -45.17
CA PRO A 329 -16.06 -6.39 -45.54
C PRO A 329 -16.48 -4.96 -45.16
N MET A 330 -17.76 -4.73 -44.88
CA MET A 330 -18.31 -3.41 -44.52
C MET A 330 -18.57 -3.28 -43.02
N ASP A 331 -18.12 -4.23 -42.21
CA ASP A 331 -18.28 -4.29 -40.75
C ASP A 331 -17.85 -3.00 -40.03
N TYR A 332 -16.81 -2.34 -40.52
CA TYR A 332 -16.31 -1.10 -39.93
C TYR A 332 -17.39 -0.01 -39.83
N LYS A 333 -18.36 0.03 -40.76
CA LYS A 333 -19.49 0.96 -40.71
C LYS A 333 -20.43 0.69 -39.54
N LEU A 334 -20.59 -0.57 -39.16
CA LEU A 334 -21.37 -1.00 -38.01
C LEU A 334 -20.72 -0.53 -36.70
N VAL A 335 -19.38 -0.59 -36.64
CA VAL A 335 -18.59 -0.04 -35.54
C VAL A 335 -18.70 1.50 -35.50
N GLU A 336 -18.74 2.16 -36.65
CA GLU A 336 -18.97 3.61 -36.71
C GLU A 336 -20.35 4.02 -36.20
N ILE A 337 -21.42 3.28 -36.54
CA ILE A 337 -22.77 3.52 -36.02
C ILE A 337 -22.77 3.50 -34.49
N ASP A 338 -22.16 2.46 -33.90
CA ASP A 338 -22.04 2.32 -32.44
C ASP A 338 -21.25 3.45 -31.80
N PHE A 339 -20.11 3.80 -32.41
CA PHE A 339 -19.26 4.85 -31.91
C PHE A 339 -19.97 6.21 -31.89
N CYS A 340 -20.65 6.56 -32.99
CA CYS A 340 -21.38 7.83 -33.09
C CYS A 340 -22.60 7.86 -32.16
N HIS A 341 -23.22 6.72 -31.87
CA HIS A 341 -24.29 6.63 -30.88
C HIS A 341 -23.79 6.85 -29.45
N ILE A 342 -22.67 6.22 -29.07
CA ILE A 342 -22.05 6.39 -27.74
C ILE A 342 -21.46 7.79 -27.58
N TYR A 343 -20.94 8.38 -28.67
CA TYR A 343 -20.32 9.69 -28.66
C TYR A 343 -20.90 10.63 -29.73
N PRO A 344 -22.10 11.18 -29.52
CA PRO A 344 -22.80 12.02 -30.51
C PRO A 344 -22.01 13.28 -30.92
N ASN A 345 -21.11 13.74 -30.06
CA ASN A 345 -20.27 14.91 -30.31
C ASN A 345 -19.12 14.65 -31.30
N PHE A 346 -18.94 13.40 -31.76
CA PHE A 346 -17.88 13.04 -32.71
C PHE A 346 -18.48 12.58 -34.03
N LYS A 347 -17.85 13.03 -35.13
CA LYS A 347 -18.30 12.75 -36.50
C LYS A 347 -18.10 11.29 -36.90
N ASN A 348 -16.91 10.74 -36.62
CA ASN A 348 -16.58 9.34 -36.85
C ASN A 348 -15.36 8.94 -36.01
N LEU A 349 -15.15 7.63 -35.86
CA LEU A 349 -14.05 7.06 -35.09
C LEU A 349 -12.69 7.39 -35.71
N SER A 350 -12.57 7.31 -37.03
CA SER A 350 -11.31 7.51 -37.76
C SER A 350 -10.71 8.90 -37.53
N ALA A 351 -11.48 9.98 -37.77
CA ALA A 351 -11.01 11.34 -37.56
C ALA A 351 -10.67 11.61 -36.09
N LYS A 352 -11.39 10.97 -35.16
CA LYS A 352 -11.11 11.12 -33.73
C LYS A 352 -9.82 10.40 -33.34
N PHE A 353 -9.60 9.20 -33.87
CA PHE A 353 -8.41 8.41 -33.62
C PHE A 353 -7.16 9.16 -34.09
N GLU A 354 -7.18 9.75 -35.28
CA GLU A 354 -6.06 10.54 -35.79
C GLU A 354 -5.66 11.66 -34.82
N ILE A 355 -6.63 12.42 -34.30
CA ILE A 355 -6.38 13.52 -33.35
C ILE A 355 -5.87 12.99 -31.99
N LYS A 356 -6.33 11.81 -31.55
CA LYS A 356 -6.08 11.27 -30.21
C LYS A 356 -4.95 10.25 -30.15
N SER A 357 -4.44 9.80 -31.29
CA SER A 357 -3.34 8.84 -31.42
C SER A 357 -2.10 9.29 -30.64
N SER A 358 -1.76 10.58 -30.68
CA SER A 358 -0.65 11.18 -29.93
C SER A 358 -0.78 11.02 -28.42
N LEU A 359 -1.99 11.13 -27.87
CA LEU A 359 -2.25 10.89 -26.45
C LEU A 359 -2.05 9.41 -26.08
N LEU A 360 -2.41 8.48 -26.98
CA LEU A 360 -2.15 7.06 -26.77
C LEU A 360 -0.65 6.76 -26.70
N LEU A 361 0.17 7.43 -27.51
CA LEU A 361 1.63 7.29 -27.45
C LEU A 361 2.19 7.70 -26.10
N ASN A 362 1.73 8.83 -25.54
CA ASN A 362 2.13 9.27 -24.21
C ASN A 362 1.73 8.25 -23.13
N ILE A 363 0.55 7.65 -23.25
CA ILE A 363 0.09 6.59 -22.35
C ILE A 363 0.96 5.34 -22.50
N PHE A 364 1.37 5.00 -23.72
CA PHE A 364 2.24 3.85 -23.98
C PHE A 364 3.60 4.01 -23.29
N ASP A 365 4.20 5.20 -23.34
CA ASP A 365 5.47 5.47 -22.66
C ASP A 365 5.42 5.22 -21.16
N GLU A 366 4.34 5.66 -20.53
CA GLU A 366 4.17 5.52 -19.08
C GLU A 366 3.86 4.05 -18.69
N ARG A 367 3.06 3.36 -19.51
CA ARG A 367 2.37 2.13 -19.08
C ARG A 367 2.93 0.84 -19.67
N ILE A 368 3.56 0.87 -20.85
CA ILE A 368 4.18 -0.31 -21.44
C ILE A 368 5.48 -0.63 -20.69
N LYS A 369 5.54 -1.83 -20.11
CA LYS A 369 6.69 -2.27 -19.29
C LYS A 369 7.47 -3.42 -19.91
N ASP A 370 6.82 -4.23 -20.75
CA ASP A 370 7.45 -5.37 -21.38
C ASP A 370 8.44 -4.92 -22.47
N ASN A 371 9.53 -5.68 -22.59
CA ASN A 371 10.65 -5.27 -23.42
C ASN A 371 10.32 -5.32 -24.92
N ALA A 372 9.50 -6.28 -25.35
CA ALA A 372 9.15 -6.46 -26.75
C ALA A 372 8.33 -5.27 -27.28
N SER A 373 7.29 -4.87 -26.55
CA SER A 373 6.46 -3.72 -26.92
C SER A 373 7.19 -2.39 -26.74
N LYS A 374 8.15 -2.27 -25.81
CA LYS A 374 9.03 -1.09 -25.73
C LYS A 374 9.91 -0.93 -26.95
N ILE A 375 10.51 -2.02 -27.45
CA ILE A 375 11.31 -1.99 -28.68
C ILE A 375 10.42 -1.52 -29.85
N LEU A 376 9.22 -2.09 -29.97
CA LEU A 376 8.28 -1.72 -31.02
C LEU A 376 7.78 -0.28 -30.90
N LEU A 377 7.58 0.23 -29.67
CA LEU A 377 7.21 1.62 -29.42
C LEU A 377 8.34 2.60 -29.78
N ASN A 378 9.60 2.25 -29.48
CA ASN A 378 10.74 3.07 -29.88
C ASN A 378 10.91 3.07 -31.40
N GLN A 379 10.77 1.93 -32.05
CA GLN A 379 10.73 1.84 -33.52
C GLN A 379 9.62 2.72 -34.09
N LEU A 380 8.43 2.73 -33.47
CA LEU A 380 7.32 3.57 -33.91
C LEU A 380 7.63 5.08 -33.81
N LYS A 381 8.49 5.49 -32.87
CA LYS A 381 8.89 6.89 -32.68
C LYS A 381 10.07 7.31 -33.56
N GLU A 382 11.02 6.41 -33.75
CA GLU A 382 12.26 6.67 -34.50
C GLU A 382 12.06 6.51 -36.00
N SER A 383 11.14 5.63 -36.43
CA SER A 383 10.87 5.42 -37.84
C SER A 383 9.90 6.47 -38.41
N SER A 384 10.32 7.11 -39.49
CA SER A 384 9.39 7.77 -40.41
C SER A 384 8.65 6.69 -41.20
N TYR A 385 7.51 6.22 -40.65
CA TYR A 385 6.66 5.28 -41.37
C TYR A 385 6.35 5.82 -42.78
N SER A 386 6.62 5.01 -43.80
CA SER A 386 6.32 5.37 -45.18
C SER A 386 4.81 5.32 -45.49
N CYS A 387 4.00 4.74 -44.60
CA CYS A 387 2.55 4.62 -44.76
C CYS A 387 1.83 4.72 -43.39
N GLU A 388 0.83 5.62 -43.30
CA GLU A 388 0.03 5.86 -42.10
C GLU A 388 -0.66 4.58 -41.57
N ASN A 389 -1.05 3.67 -42.47
CA ASN A 389 -1.66 2.40 -42.09
C ASN A 389 -0.74 1.52 -41.23
N GLY A 390 0.56 1.51 -41.52
CA GLY A 390 1.54 0.75 -40.74
C GLY A 390 1.71 1.31 -39.33
N LYS A 391 1.70 2.64 -39.20
CA LYS A 391 1.73 3.34 -37.92
C LYS A 391 0.47 3.03 -37.11
N ASN A 392 -0.71 3.16 -37.71
CA ASN A 392 -1.99 2.87 -37.06
C ASN A 392 -2.09 1.41 -36.61
N LEU A 393 -1.70 0.46 -37.46
CA LEU A 393 -1.64 -0.96 -37.11
C LEU A 393 -0.73 -1.22 -35.92
N THR A 394 0.45 -0.59 -35.89
CA THR A 394 1.40 -0.75 -34.78
C THR A 394 0.84 -0.19 -33.48
N ILE A 395 0.17 0.97 -33.53
CA ILE A 395 -0.54 1.55 -32.38
C ILE A 395 -1.61 0.59 -31.85
N PHE A 396 -2.46 0.05 -32.73
CA PHE A 396 -3.49 -0.91 -32.33
C PHE A 396 -2.90 -2.19 -31.76
N TYR A 397 -1.80 -2.68 -32.33
CA TYR A 397 -1.11 -3.85 -31.80
C TYR A 397 -0.64 -3.57 -30.38
N LEU A 398 0.02 -2.44 -30.12
CA LEU A 398 0.54 -2.08 -28.79
C LEU A 398 -0.54 -1.96 -27.69
N LEU A 399 -1.82 -1.81 -28.05
CA LEU A 399 -2.92 -1.81 -27.08
C LEU A 399 -3.00 -3.12 -26.28
N HIS A 400 -2.54 -4.25 -26.83
CA HIS A 400 -2.50 -5.52 -26.09
C HIS A 400 -1.63 -5.43 -24.82
N SER A 401 -0.65 -4.53 -24.80
CA SER A 401 0.23 -4.31 -23.64
C SER A 401 -0.44 -3.47 -22.55
N LEU A 402 -1.48 -2.71 -22.90
CA LEU A 402 -2.31 -1.96 -21.95
C LEU A 402 -3.48 -2.79 -21.43
N PHE A 403 -4.11 -3.57 -22.30
CA PHE A 403 -5.29 -4.35 -21.96
C PHE A 403 -4.91 -5.66 -21.28
N ILE A 404 -5.61 -5.98 -20.18
CA ILE A 404 -5.43 -7.25 -19.49
C ILE A 404 -6.15 -8.33 -20.28
N PRO A 405 -5.53 -9.49 -20.57
CA PRO A 405 -6.20 -10.59 -21.24
C PRO A 405 -7.46 -11.02 -20.46
N THR A 406 -8.63 -10.90 -21.09
CA THR A 406 -9.92 -11.33 -20.55
C THR A 406 -10.07 -12.86 -20.51
N SER A 407 -9.17 -13.59 -21.19
CA SER A 407 -9.17 -15.05 -21.32
C SER A 407 -8.41 -15.81 -20.23
N LYS A 408 -7.89 -15.13 -19.19
CA LYS A 408 -7.39 -15.85 -17.99
C LYS A 408 -8.56 -16.39 -17.15
N LYS A 409 -9.32 -17.34 -17.71
CA LYS A 409 -9.79 -18.48 -16.91
C LYS A 409 -8.53 -19.10 -16.31
N LYS A 410 -8.54 -19.29 -14.99
CA LYS A 410 -7.43 -19.80 -14.18
C LYS A 410 -6.73 -21.00 -14.86
N ASN A 411 -5.61 -20.77 -15.54
CA ASN A 411 -4.62 -21.81 -15.77
C ASN A 411 -3.78 -21.91 -14.50
N TYR A 412 -4.27 -22.72 -13.57
CA TYR A 412 -3.39 -23.45 -12.66
C TYR A 412 -2.47 -24.34 -13.50
N LEU A 413 -1.22 -24.50 -13.05
CA LEU A 413 -0.14 -25.36 -13.60
C LEU A 413 0.62 -24.68 -14.77
N ARG A 414 1.96 -24.63 -14.83
CA ARG A 414 2.99 -25.50 -14.27
C ARG A 414 4.33 -24.74 -14.22
N GLN A 415 5.18 -25.17 -13.30
CA GLN A 415 6.57 -24.77 -13.09
C GLN A 415 7.33 -24.42 -14.38
N ARG A 416 7.89 -23.20 -14.46
CA ARG A 416 9.04 -22.93 -15.31
C ARG A 416 10.27 -23.58 -14.69
N LYS A 417 10.45 -24.89 -14.92
CA LYS A 417 11.81 -25.44 -15.02
C LYS A 417 12.41 -24.86 -16.29
N LYS A 418 13.47 -24.07 -16.12
CA LYS A 418 14.41 -23.74 -17.19
C LYS A 418 14.99 -25.07 -17.69
N ILE A 419 14.84 -25.34 -18.98
CA ILE A 419 15.76 -26.20 -19.75
C ILE A 419 16.07 -25.39 -21.00
N PHE A 420 17.36 -25.13 -21.20
CA PHE A 420 18.12 -24.60 -22.34
C PHE A 420 19.36 -23.98 -21.65
N HIS A 421 20.57 -24.54 -21.63
CA HIS A 421 21.20 -25.69 -22.29
C HIS A 421 21.77 -26.66 -21.26
#